data_AF-A0A9D6VAW7-F1
#
_entry.id   AF-A0A9D6VAW7-F1
#
_cell.length_a   1.000
_cell.length_b   1.000
_cell.length_c   1.000
_cell.angle_alpha   90.00
_cell.angle_beta   90.00
_cell.angle_gamma   90.00
#
_symmetry.space_group_name_H-M   'P 1'
#
loop_
_entity.id
_entity.type
_entity.pdbx_description
1 polymer ?
#
loop_
_entity_poly.entity_id
_entity_poly.type
_entity_poly.pdbx_seq_one_letter_code
_entity_poly.pdbx_strand_id
1 'polypeptide(L)'
;LVANDGDEMDLGGLTLRFLSIKGHSPGKIVVFIPELSALILSDSLGFRFPGRGIFPLFLTSYSEYMASLDRLESLAPRIVGVAHQGPLIGAEVPAAFAESRKRAEELQLRIRNDSRPADELAEEIFREFYRDELKMYTEENIMNCARLLVKRASEE
;
A
#
# COMPACT_ATOMS: atom_id res chain seq x y z
N LEU A 1 18.03 -17.39 8.22
CA LEU A 1 17.88 -16.08 8.88
C LEU A 1 16.40 -15.72 8.85
N VAL A 2 15.82 -15.29 9.96
CA VAL A 2 14.46 -14.72 10.02
C VAL A 2 14.62 -13.31 10.57
N ALA A 3 14.04 -12.31 9.91
CA ALA A 3 14.07 -10.91 10.34
C ALA A 3 12.78 -10.53 11.06
N ASN A 4 12.91 -9.78 12.14
CA ASN A 4 11.82 -9.28 12.99
C ASN A 4 11.74 -7.75 12.93
N ASP A 5 10.66 -7.19 13.47
CA ASP A 5 10.53 -5.74 13.62
C ASP A 5 11.68 -5.19 14.48
N GLY A 6 12.37 -4.17 13.96
CA GLY A 6 13.50 -3.53 14.63
C GLY A 6 14.84 -4.23 14.43
N ASP A 7 14.88 -5.41 13.80
CA ASP A 7 16.16 -6.04 13.46
C ASP A 7 16.95 -5.16 12.48
N GLU A 8 18.27 -5.18 12.63
CA GLU A 8 19.20 -4.47 11.75
C GLU A 8 20.18 -5.44 11.08
N MET A 9 20.52 -5.18 9.82
CA MET A 9 21.58 -5.89 9.10
C MET A 9 22.56 -4.89 8.49
N ASP A 10 23.82 -4.99 8.92
CA ASP A 10 24.93 -4.21 8.37
C ASP A 10 25.41 -4.82 7.04
N LEU A 11 25.47 -4.00 6.00
CA LEU A 11 25.95 -4.36 4.67
C LEU A 11 27.33 -3.75 4.33
N GLY A 12 28.03 -3.21 5.32
CA GLY A 12 29.30 -2.51 5.11
C GLY A 12 29.08 -1.08 4.61
N GLY A 13 28.59 -0.22 5.51
CA GLY A 13 28.35 1.21 5.25
C GLY A 13 26.90 1.57 4.95
N LEU A 14 26.01 0.57 4.90
CA LEU A 14 24.56 0.74 4.88
C LEU A 14 23.93 -0.16 5.94
N THR A 15 22.94 0.36 6.66
CA THR A 15 22.18 -0.40 7.65
C THR A 15 20.78 -0.68 7.10
N LEU A 16 20.40 -1.94 6.96
CA LEU A 16 19.01 -2.30 6.70
C LEU A 16 18.26 -2.43 8.02
N ARG A 17 17.30 -1.52 8.28
CA ARG A 17 16.35 -1.65 9.40
C ARG A 17 15.07 -2.30 8.92
N PHE A 18 14.74 -3.47 9.46
CA PHE A 18 13.51 -4.18 9.14
C PHE A 18 12.35 -3.65 9.99
N LEU A 19 11.24 -3.32 9.35
CA LEU A 19 10.04 -2.85 10.02
C LEU A 19 8.86 -3.73 9.63
N SER A 20 8.18 -4.29 10.62
CA SER A 20 6.93 -5.00 10.43
C SER A 20 5.79 -4.00 10.33
N ILE A 21 5.00 -4.11 9.28
CA ILE A 21 3.81 -3.29 9.06
C ILE A 21 2.62 -4.17 8.72
N LYS A 22 1.43 -3.57 8.73
CA LYS A 22 0.17 -4.31 8.56
C LYS A 22 -0.74 -3.61 7.56
N GLY A 23 -1.97 -4.12 7.44
CA GLY A 23 -3.02 -3.56 6.59
C GLY A 23 -3.00 -4.07 5.14
N HIS A 24 -1.81 -4.25 4.53
CA HIS A 24 -1.73 -4.77 3.16
C HIS A 24 -1.78 -6.30 3.07
N SER A 25 -0.88 -6.98 3.76
CA SER A 25 -0.76 -8.43 3.73
C SER A 25 -0.30 -8.94 5.10
N PRO A 26 -0.59 -10.20 5.45
CA PRO A 26 -0.05 -10.80 6.67
C PRO A 26 1.48 -10.82 6.63
N GLY A 27 2.12 -10.46 7.75
CA GLY A 27 3.57 -10.55 7.92
C GLY A 27 4.39 -9.64 7.01
N LYS A 28 3.84 -8.50 6.58
CA LYS A 28 4.55 -7.57 5.70
C LYS A 28 5.76 -6.95 6.42
N ILE A 29 6.91 -7.03 5.77
CA ILE A 29 8.15 -6.37 6.20
C ILE A 29 8.52 -5.32 5.15
N VAL A 30 8.99 -4.18 5.63
CA VAL A 30 9.61 -3.14 4.83
C VAL A 30 11.01 -2.85 5.35
N VAL A 31 11.84 -2.23 4.52
CA VAL A 31 13.24 -1.96 4.86
C VAL A 31 13.49 -0.46 4.79
N PHE A 32 13.95 0.11 5.89
CA PHE A 32 14.44 1.48 5.95
C PHE A 32 15.97 1.49 5.98
N ILE A 33 16.59 2.34 5.16
CA ILE A 33 18.03 2.53 5.06
C ILE A 33 18.35 3.96 5.52
N PRO A 34 18.72 4.17 6.80
CA PRO A 34 18.87 5.50 7.37
C PRO A 34 19.88 6.38 6.64
N GLU A 35 21.01 5.80 6.23
CA GLU A 35 22.12 6.52 5.58
C GLU A 35 21.69 7.15 4.24
N LEU A 36 20.72 6.54 3.56
CA LEU A 36 20.15 7.05 2.31
C LEU A 36 18.83 7.80 2.52
N SER A 37 18.24 7.69 3.70
CA SER A 37 16.82 8.01 3.95
C SER A 37 15.91 7.32 2.93
N ALA A 38 16.19 6.04 2.64
CA ALA A 38 15.46 5.26 1.65
C ALA A 38 14.54 4.25 2.33
N LEU A 39 13.32 4.11 1.82
CA LEU A 39 12.31 3.18 2.34
C LEU A 39 11.81 2.27 1.23
N ILE A 40 12.07 0.97 1.33
CA ILE A 40 11.57 -0.05 0.40
C ILE A 40 10.31 -0.64 1.01
N LEU A 41 9.14 -0.26 0.48
CA LEU A 41 7.84 -0.54 1.09
C LEU A 41 6.90 -1.41 0.25
N SER A 42 7.35 -1.89 -0.91
CA SER A 42 6.54 -2.76 -1.80
C SER A 42 5.18 -2.08 -2.10
N ASP A 43 4.06 -2.72 -1.79
CA ASP A 43 2.70 -2.26 -2.11
C ASP A 43 2.03 -1.41 -1.01
N SER A 44 2.79 -0.90 -0.04
CA SER A 44 2.20 -0.18 1.11
C SER A 44 1.65 1.20 0.76
N LEU A 45 1.90 1.69 -0.45
CA LEU A 45 1.26 2.89 -1.01
C LEU A 45 0.16 2.55 -2.04
N GLY A 46 -0.28 1.28 -2.07
CA GLY A 46 -1.19 0.79 -3.10
C GLY A 46 -0.51 0.56 -4.45
N PHE A 47 -1.29 0.10 -5.44
CA PHE A 47 -0.81 -0.04 -6.81
C PHE A 47 -1.01 1.29 -7.55
N ARG A 48 0.09 1.90 -8.01
CA ARG A 48 0.06 3.24 -8.60
C ARG A 48 -0.17 3.16 -10.11
N PHE A 49 -1.06 4.01 -10.59
CA PHE A 49 -1.17 4.34 -12.01
C PHE A 49 -0.64 5.77 -12.19
N PRO A 50 0.61 5.97 -12.64
CA PRO A 50 1.20 7.29 -12.80
C PRO A 50 0.26 8.23 -13.57
N GLY A 51 -0.07 9.38 -12.96
CA GLY A 51 -0.99 10.39 -13.52
C GLY A 51 -2.48 10.02 -13.52
N ARG A 52 -2.87 8.84 -13.02
CA ARG A 52 -4.25 8.31 -13.12
C ARG A 52 -4.85 7.84 -11.79
N GLY A 53 -4.08 7.79 -10.72
CA GLY A 53 -4.54 7.48 -9.36
C GLY A 53 -3.85 6.25 -8.76
N ILE A 54 -4.43 5.74 -7.68
CA ILE A 54 -3.90 4.61 -6.91
C ILE A 54 -5.04 3.63 -6.66
N PHE A 55 -4.79 2.35 -6.87
CA PHE A 55 -5.64 1.28 -6.35
C PHE A 55 -5.20 0.99 -4.91
N PRO A 56 -6.00 1.36 -3.88
CA PRO A 56 -5.64 1.10 -2.50
C PRO A 56 -5.59 -0.40 -2.21
N LEU A 57 -4.65 -0.82 -1.35
CA LEU A 57 -4.43 -2.24 -1.07
C LEU A 57 -4.48 -2.55 0.44
N PHE A 58 -5.49 -2.07 1.15
CA PHE A 58 -5.75 -2.39 2.57
C PHE A 58 -6.40 -3.77 2.78
N LEU A 59 -5.81 -4.82 2.18
CA LEU A 59 -6.46 -6.13 2.03
C LEU A 59 -6.65 -6.92 3.35
N THR A 60 -5.92 -6.58 4.42
CA THR A 60 -6.08 -7.21 5.74
C THR A 60 -6.81 -6.35 6.76
N SER A 61 -6.61 -5.03 6.77
CA SER A 61 -7.28 -4.09 7.65
C SER A 61 -7.07 -2.65 7.17
N TYR A 62 -8.12 -1.83 7.20
CA TYR A 62 -8.04 -0.43 6.82
C TYR A 62 -7.29 0.41 7.86
N SER A 63 -7.69 0.36 9.14
CA SER A 63 -7.05 1.10 10.22
C SER A 63 -5.57 0.77 10.37
N GLU A 64 -5.19 -0.51 10.27
CA GLU A 64 -3.78 -0.92 10.31
C GLU A 64 -3.01 -0.44 9.08
N TYR A 65 -3.65 -0.34 7.91
CA TYR A 65 -3.04 0.24 6.71
C TYR A 65 -2.76 1.73 6.91
N MET A 66 -3.73 2.48 7.43
CA MET A 66 -3.60 3.91 7.71
C MET A 66 -2.53 4.19 8.77
N ALA A 67 -2.52 3.42 9.86
CA ALA A 67 -1.47 3.51 10.88
C ALA A 67 -0.08 3.14 10.32
N SER A 68 -0.02 2.21 9.37
CA SER A 68 1.23 1.88 8.67
C SER A 68 1.69 3.06 7.80
N LEU A 69 0.80 3.75 7.09
CA LEU A 69 1.16 4.97 6.35
C LEU A 69 1.76 6.04 7.28
N ASP A 70 1.13 6.28 8.45
CA ASP A 70 1.64 7.23 9.45
C ASP A 70 3.05 6.87 9.93
N ARG A 71 3.25 5.60 10.31
CA ARG A 71 4.56 5.12 10.77
C ARG A 71 5.62 5.30 9.70
N LEU A 72 5.33 4.92 8.46
CA LEU A 72 6.28 4.99 7.35
C LEU A 72 6.60 6.43 6.94
N GLU A 73 5.60 7.31 6.91
CA GLU A 73 5.76 8.73 6.60
C GLU A 73 6.60 9.44 7.67
N SER A 74 6.43 9.07 8.95
CA SER A 74 7.20 9.64 10.08
C SER A 74 8.72 9.39 10.01
N LEU A 75 9.16 8.42 9.19
CA LEU A 75 10.59 8.17 8.95
C LEU A 75 11.24 9.23 8.05
N ALA A 76 10.42 10.13 7.47
CA ALA A 76 10.83 11.17 6.53
C ALA A 76 11.74 10.66 5.39
N PRO A 77 11.33 9.61 4.65
CA PRO A 77 12.15 9.08 3.56
C PRO A 77 12.28 10.11 2.42
N ARG A 78 13.47 10.17 1.81
CA ARG A 78 13.73 10.92 0.58
C ARG A 78 13.63 10.04 -0.66
N ILE A 79 13.74 8.73 -0.50
CA ILE A 79 13.59 7.75 -1.58
C ILE A 79 12.59 6.71 -1.11
N VAL A 80 11.58 6.42 -1.93
CA VAL A 80 10.61 5.37 -1.67
C VAL A 80 10.64 4.35 -2.80
N GLY A 81 11.04 3.13 -2.48
CA GLY A 81 10.93 1.96 -3.36
C GLY A 81 9.56 1.33 -3.24
N VAL A 82 8.70 1.58 -4.23
CA VAL A 82 7.44 0.85 -4.44
C VAL A 82 7.69 -0.43 -5.25
N ALA A 83 6.76 -1.38 -5.19
CA ALA A 83 6.88 -2.65 -5.92
C ALA A 83 6.86 -2.47 -7.45
N HIS A 84 6.25 -1.39 -7.93
CA HIS A 84 5.96 -1.16 -9.34
C HIS A 84 6.19 0.30 -9.73
N GLN A 85 6.37 0.58 -11.03
CA GLN A 85 6.51 1.93 -11.63
C GLN A 85 7.73 2.77 -11.18
N GLY A 86 8.72 2.15 -10.54
CA GLY A 86 10.00 2.79 -10.20
C GLY A 86 9.98 3.60 -8.90
N PRO A 87 11.15 3.99 -8.39
CA PRO A 87 11.26 4.68 -7.12
C PRO A 87 10.73 6.11 -7.21
N LEU A 88 10.19 6.58 -6.10
CA LEU A 88 9.81 7.98 -5.87
C LEU A 88 10.95 8.69 -5.15
N ILE A 89 11.30 9.91 -5.59
CA ILE A 89 12.49 10.60 -5.10
C ILE A 89 12.16 12.06 -4.74
N GLY A 90 12.70 12.52 -3.62
CA GLY A 90 12.65 13.90 -3.19
C GLY A 90 11.22 14.41 -2.99
N ALA A 91 10.85 15.46 -3.73
CA ALA A 91 9.58 16.15 -3.58
C ALA A 91 8.34 15.30 -3.92
N GLU A 92 8.51 14.19 -4.65
CA GLU A 92 7.42 13.28 -4.99
C GLU A 92 6.95 12.44 -3.80
N VAL A 93 7.82 12.21 -2.81
CA VAL A 93 7.55 11.27 -1.71
C VAL A 93 6.37 11.71 -0.84
N PRO A 94 6.32 12.94 -0.28
CA PRO A 94 5.18 13.36 0.55
C PRO A 94 3.86 13.34 -0.22
N ALA A 95 3.88 13.74 -1.50
CA ALA A 95 2.70 13.73 -2.36
C ALA A 95 2.17 12.29 -2.57
N ALA A 96 3.05 11.30 -2.67
CA ALA A 96 2.64 9.91 -2.82
C ALA A 96 2.01 9.32 -1.55
N PHE A 97 2.52 9.65 -0.36
CA PHE A 97 1.87 9.27 0.90
C PHE A 97 0.49 9.92 1.03
N ALA A 98 0.40 11.23 0.76
CA ALA A 98 -0.86 11.97 0.81
C ALA A 98 -1.91 11.41 -0.18
N GLU A 99 -1.51 11.11 -1.42
CA GLU A 99 -2.41 10.52 -2.42
C GLU A 99 -2.83 9.10 -2.02
N SER A 100 -1.91 8.25 -1.52
CA SER A 100 -2.26 6.90 -1.05
C SER A 100 -3.29 6.94 0.08
N ARG A 101 -3.08 7.83 1.06
CA ARG A 101 -3.98 8.06 2.18
C ARG A 101 -5.36 8.51 1.70
N LYS A 102 -5.40 9.57 0.90
CA LYS A 102 -6.63 10.13 0.35
C LYS A 102 -7.42 9.09 -0.44
N ARG A 103 -6.76 8.29 -1.29
CA ARG A 103 -7.43 7.26 -2.08
C ARG A 103 -7.96 6.11 -1.24
N ALA A 104 -7.26 5.73 -0.18
CA ALA A 104 -7.76 4.75 0.77
C ALA A 104 -9.01 5.27 1.49
N GLU A 105 -8.99 6.51 1.98
CA GLU A 105 -10.12 7.16 2.66
C GLU A 105 -11.34 7.30 1.73
N GLU A 106 -11.13 7.80 0.50
CA GLU A 106 -12.19 7.94 -0.51
C GLU A 106 -12.84 6.59 -0.83
N LEU A 107 -12.03 5.54 -1.02
CA LEU A 107 -12.54 4.21 -1.31
C LEU A 107 -13.31 3.62 -0.12
N GLN A 108 -12.76 3.75 1.09
CA GLN A 108 -13.43 3.25 2.30
C GLN A 108 -14.77 3.95 2.50
N LEU A 109 -14.80 5.28 2.42
CA LEU A 109 -16.03 6.07 2.58
C LEU A 109 -17.06 5.74 1.50
N ARG A 110 -16.62 5.58 0.24
CA ARG A 110 -17.49 5.16 -0.86
C ARG A 110 -18.15 3.82 -0.55
N ILE A 111 -17.38 2.81 -0.13
CA ILE A 111 -17.91 1.48 0.19
C ILE A 111 -18.87 1.54 1.38
N ARG A 112 -18.51 2.24 2.46
CA ARG A 112 -19.33 2.32 3.69
C ARG A 112 -20.66 3.02 3.49
N ASN A 113 -20.73 3.97 2.57
CA ASN A 113 -21.94 4.74 2.29
C ASN A 113 -22.81 4.12 1.20
N ASP A 114 -22.38 3.02 0.60
CA ASP A 114 -23.12 2.34 -0.46
C ASP A 114 -23.91 1.15 0.11
N SER A 115 -25.21 1.10 -0.18
CA SER A 115 -26.11 0.06 0.31
C SER A 115 -26.28 -1.11 -0.67
N ARG A 116 -25.61 -1.07 -1.83
CA ARG A 116 -25.64 -2.18 -2.79
C ARG A 116 -24.97 -3.44 -2.21
N PRO A 117 -25.31 -4.63 -2.74
CA PRO A 117 -24.65 -5.87 -2.37
C PRO A 117 -23.13 -5.81 -2.53
N ALA A 118 -22.40 -6.47 -1.61
CA ALA A 118 -20.94 -6.46 -1.58
C ALA A 118 -20.29 -6.93 -2.89
N ASP A 119 -20.90 -7.92 -3.57
CA ASP A 119 -20.40 -8.41 -4.85
C ASP A 119 -20.54 -7.36 -5.97
N GLU A 120 -21.61 -6.56 -6.00
CA GLU A 120 -21.78 -5.49 -6.99
C GLU A 120 -20.72 -4.39 -6.80
N LEU A 121 -20.40 -4.06 -5.54
CA LEU A 121 -19.33 -3.10 -5.22
C LEU A 121 -17.96 -3.64 -5.62
N ALA A 122 -17.70 -4.93 -5.36
CA ALA A 122 -16.45 -5.56 -5.75
C ALA A 122 -16.28 -5.59 -7.27
N GLU A 123 -17.34 -5.88 -8.02
CA GLU A 123 -17.33 -5.81 -9.49
C GLU A 123 -17.07 -4.41 -10.02
N GLU A 124 -17.66 -3.37 -9.40
CA GLU A 124 -17.39 -1.98 -9.77
C GLU A 124 -15.92 -1.62 -9.56
N ILE A 125 -15.38 -1.92 -8.38
CA ILE A 125 -13.97 -1.67 -8.04
C ILE A 125 -13.05 -2.43 -9.02
N PHE A 126 -13.37 -3.69 -9.32
CA PHE A 126 -12.64 -4.47 -10.30
C PHE A 126 -12.65 -3.80 -11.68
N ARG A 127 -13.82 -3.39 -12.18
CA ARG A 127 -13.94 -2.71 -13.49
C ARG A 127 -13.16 -1.39 -13.53
N GLU A 128 -13.11 -0.67 -12.41
CA GLU A 128 -12.39 0.60 -12.30
C GLU A 128 -10.86 0.42 -12.39
N PHE A 129 -10.32 -0.57 -11.68
CA PHE A 129 -8.87 -0.72 -11.50
C PHE A 129 -8.22 -1.80 -12.36
N TYR A 130 -8.95 -2.79 -12.88
CA TYR A 130 -8.39 -3.84 -13.73
C TYR A 130 -8.11 -3.35 -15.15
N ARG A 131 -7.02 -2.58 -15.28
CA ARG A 131 -6.58 -1.93 -16.51
C ARG A 131 -5.06 -1.81 -16.55
N ASP A 132 -4.55 -1.50 -17.73
CA ASP A 132 -3.15 -1.15 -17.97
C ASP A 132 -2.17 -2.17 -17.34
N GLU A 133 -1.22 -1.70 -16.52
CA GLU A 133 -0.18 -2.50 -15.89
C GLU A 133 -0.76 -3.52 -14.91
N LEU A 134 -1.95 -3.29 -14.33
CA LEU A 134 -2.58 -4.23 -13.40
C LEU A 134 -3.04 -5.52 -14.11
N LYS A 135 -3.18 -5.50 -15.44
CA LYS A 135 -3.51 -6.69 -16.24
C LYS A 135 -2.41 -7.76 -16.28
N MET A 136 -1.24 -7.49 -15.69
CA MET A 136 -0.23 -8.55 -15.46
C MET A 136 -0.72 -9.60 -14.46
N TYR A 137 -1.70 -9.26 -13.62
CA TYR A 137 -2.37 -10.21 -12.72
C TYR A 137 -3.61 -10.82 -13.38
N THR A 138 -4.00 -12.00 -12.92
CA THR A 138 -5.23 -12.64 -13.39
C THR A 138 -6.47 -11.87 -12.91
N GLU A 139 -7.55 -11.96 -13.69
CA GLU A 139 -8.85 -11.38 -13.33
C GLU A 139 -9.33 -11.91 -11.97
N GLU A 140 -9.19 -13.21 -11.74
CA GLU A 140 -9.56 -13.86 -10.48
C GLU A 140 -8.83 -13.25 -9.28
N ASN A 141 -7.52 -13.01 -9.40
CA ASN A 141 -6.73 -12.43 -8.32
C ASN A 141 -7.20 -11.01 -7.98
N ILE A 142 -7.36 -10.15 -8.99
CA ILE A 142 -7.77 -8.76 -8.76
C ILE A 142 -9.23 -8.66 -8.29
N MET A 143 -10.10 -9.55 -8.75
CA MET A 143 -11.47 -9.66 -8.22
C MET A 143 -11.46 -10.04 -6.74
N ASN A 144 -10.58 -10.96 -6.32
CA ASN A 144 -10.42 -11.30 -4.90
C ASN A 144 -9.89 -10.12 -4.09
N CYS A 145 -8.95 -9.32 -4.63
CA CYS A 145 -8.53 -8.07 -3.99
C CYS A 145 -9.70 -7.10 -3.82
N ALA A 146 -10.54 -6.91 -4.84
CA ALA A 146 -11.71 -6.04 -4.76
C ALA A 146 -12.70 -6.49 -3.66
N ARG A 147 -13.00 -7.81 -3.59
CA ARG A 147 -13.84 -8.38 -2.51
C ARG A 147 -13.25 -8.16 -1.12
N LEU A 148 -11.93 -8.29 -0.97
CA LEU A 148 -11.26 -8.02 0.30
C LEU A 148 -11.39 -6.54 0.68
N LEU A 149 -11.21 -5.61 -0.26
CA LEU A 149 -11.37 -4.18 0.02
C LEU A 149 -12.80 -3.86 0.49
N VAL A 150 -13.82 -4.42 -0.17
CA VAL A 150 -15.22 -4.26 0.26
C VAL A 150 -15.41 -4.79 1.68
N LYS A 151 -14.89 -5.99 1.98
CA LYS A 151 -14.96 -6.57 3.30
C LYS A 151 -14.27 -5.71 4.36
N ARG A 152 -13.02 -5.28 4.12
CA ARG A 152 -12.21 -4.53 5.11
C ARG A 152 -12.72 -3.12 5.34
N ALA A 153 -13.29 -2.49 4.32
CA ALA A 153 -13.90 -1.17 4.48
C ALA A 153 -15.12 -1.19 5.41
N SER A 154 -15.84 -2.32 5.50
CA SER A 154 -17.07 -2.47 6.29
C SER A 154 -16.87 -3.03 7.70
N GLU A 155 -15.64 -3.42 8.07
CA GLU A 155 -15.30 -3.96 9.40
C GLU A 155 -15.02 -2.86 10.45
N GLU A 156 -15.09 -1.59 10.05
CA GLU A 156 -14.84 -0.38 10.86
C GLU A 156 -16.01 0.60 10.73
#